data_AF-A0A8T7B710-F1
#
_entry.id   AF-A0A8T7B710-F1
#
_cell.length_a   1.000
_cell.length_b   1.000
_cell.length_c   1.000
_cell.angle_alpha   90.00
_cell.angle_beta   90.00
_cell.angle_gamma   90.00
#
_symmetry.space_group_name_H-M   'P 1'
#
loop_
_entity.id
_entity.type
_entity.pdbx_description
1 polymer ?
#
loop_
_entity_poly.entity_id
_entity_poly.type
_entity_poly.pdbx_seq_one_letter_code
_entity_poly.pdbx_strand_id
1 'polypeptide(L)'
;MKTLLIYSYAIVACLLLVPAHADETGARDDYRVGQPPPNDRFPLVPLEVLISFNETLEISEQQLDKFRDHMAKNRRELQQLNQRLRSEMRAMHDILSANPIDAKAARRQLDKVLQQEAQIKQLRVGGLVWLNNQLTAEQLATARTLHEDVRDGRVQRRMRSMVRRVQRAARAMADRGTPPVEVKRRMQEVEALIDAGKVEEAEAMLRKILSYVENQ
;
A
#
# COMPACT_ATOMS: atom_id res chain seq x y z
N MET A 1 23.44 -7.39 -3.03
CA MET A 1 22.19 -8.12 -2.72
C MET A 1 21.24 -7.27 -1.85
N LYS A 2 20.72 -6.14 -2.36
CA LYS A 2 19.77 -5.28 -1.62
C LYS A 2 18.56 -4.81 -2.45
N THR A 3 18.44 -5.23 -3.70
CA THR A 3 17.37 -4.85 -4.65
C THR A 3 16.12 -5.75 -4.58
N LEU A 4 16.03 -6.66 -3.62
CA LEU A 4 14.92 -7.63 -3.52
C LEU A 4 13.81 -7.25 -2.53
N LEU A 5 13.94 -6.16 -1.77
CA LEU A 5 12.94 -5.76 -0.77
C LEU A 5 11.82 -4.87 -1.31
N ILE A 6 12.00 -4.22 -2.46
CA ILE A 6 10.98 -3.35 -3.08
C ILE A 6 9.98 -4.19 -3.92
N TYR A 7 10.39 -5.33 -4.46
CA TYR A 7 9.48 -6.25 -5.16
C TYR A 7 8.57 -7.06 -4.21
N SER A 8 8.82 -7.05 -2.91
CA SER A 8 7.91 -7.63 -1.91
C SER A 8 6.67 -6.77 -1.64
N TYR A 9 6.70 -5.47 -1.98
CA TYR A 9 5.59 -4.54 -1.70
C TYR A 9 4.42 -4.68 -2.69
N ALA A 10 4.65 -5.19 -3.90
CA ALA A 10 3.58 -5.47 -4.87
C ALA A 10 2.83 -6.78 -4.56
N ILE A 11 3.47 -7.75 -3.89
CA ILE A 11 2.88 -9.09 -3.68
C ILE A 11 1.91 -9.10 -2.50
N VAL A 12 2.14 -8.29 -1.46
CA VAL A 12 1.19 -8.20 -0.32
C VAL A 12 -0.05 -7.37 -0.70
N ALA A 13 0.08 -6.39 -1.60
CA ALA A 13 -1.05 -5.66 -2.19
C ALA A 13 -1.81 -6.48 -3.26
N CYS A 14 -1.13 -7.39 -3.98
CA CYS A 14 -1.79 -8.30 -4.95
C CYS A 14 -2.69 -9.36 -4.29
N LEU A 15 -2.49 -9.68 -3.01
CA LEU A 15 -3.34 -10.67 -2.31
C LEU A 15 -4.71 -10.11 -1.85
N LEU A 16 -5.07 -8.88 -2.24
CA LEU A 16 -6.41 -8.32 -2.10
C LEU A 16 -7.12 -8.07 -3.44
N LEU A 17 -6.49 -8.39 -4.58
CA LEU A 17 -7.07 -8.20 -5.91
C LEU A 17 -7.46 -9.54 -6.52
N VAL A 18 -8.73 -9.91 -6.34
CA VAL A 18 -9.42 -10.82 -7.27
C VAL A 18 -9.40 -10.13 -8.64
N PRO A 19 -8.85 -10.74 -9.71
CA PRO A 19 -8.94 -10.15 -11.04
C PRO A 19 -10.39 -10.24 -11.51
N ALA A 20 -11.07 -9.10 -11.56
CA ALA A 20 -12.30 -8.95 -12.33
C ALA A 20 -11.92 -8.95 -13.82
N HIS A 21 -12.05 -10.08 -14.49
CA HIS A 21 -12.05 -10.13 -15.95
C HIS A 21 -13.34 -9.45 -16.43
N ALA A 22 -13.23 -8.20 -16.87
CA ALA A 22 -14.24 -7.54 -17.66
C ALA A 22 -13.88 -7.75 -19.13
N ASP A 23 -14.70 -8.53 -19.83
CA ASP A 23 -14.80 -8.44 -21.29
C ASP A 23 -16.23 -8.00 -21.60
N GLU A 24 -16.31 -6.87 -22.31
CA GLU A 24 -17.53 -6.16 -22.64
C GLU A 24 -18.06 -6.63 -23.99
N THR A 25 -19.28 -7.15 -24.07
CA THR A 25 -20.15 -6.90 -25.23
C THR A 25 -21.62 -7.01 -24.84
N GLY A 26 -22.40 -5.99 -25.22
CA GLY A 26 -23.81 -6.15 -25.59
C GLY A 26 -24.86 -6.03 -24.49
N ALA A 27 -25.37 -4.82 -24.31
CA ALA A 27 -26.72 -4.44 -23.91
C ALA A 27 -27.66 -5.54 -23.36
N ARG A 28 -27.89 -5.50 -22.04
CA ARG A 28 -29.16 -5.86 -21.36
C ARG A 28 -29.17 -5.21 -19.97
N ASP A 29 -30.19 -4.39 -19.72
CA ASP A 29 -30.61 -4.01 -18.37
C ASP A 29 -31.12 -5.27 -17.68
N ASP A 30 -30.31 -5.87 -16.81
CA ASP A 30 -30.73 -6.89 -15.85
C ASP A 30 -29.66 -7.03 -14.76
N TYR A 31 -30.07 -6.85 -13.50
CA TYR A 31 -29.38 -7.12 -12.24
C TYR A 31 -27.92 -7.64 -12.34
N ARG A 32 -26.93 -6.73 -12.39
CA ARG A 32 -25.54 -7.08 -12.07
C ARG A 32 -25.42 -7.37 -10.58
N VAL A 33 -25.73 -8.59 -10.18
CA VAL A 33 -25.22 -9.17 -8.93
C VAL A 33 -23.70 -9.17 -9.05
N GLY A 34 -23.04 -8.25 -8.34
CA GLY A 34 -21.58 -8.19 -8.27
C GLY A 34 -20.91 -7.01 -8.96
N GLN A 35 -21.64 -5.98 -9.42
CA GLN A 35 -20.97 -4.69 -9.62
C GLN A 35 -20.75 -4.07 -8.24
N PRO A 36 -19.49 -3.95 -7.75
CA PRO A 36 -19.26 -3.30 -6.46
C PRO A 36 -19.88 -1.89 -6.55
N PRO A 37 -20.62 -1.47 -5.51
CA PRO A 37 -21.24 -0.16 -5.47
C PRO A 37 -20.23 0.93 -5.86
N PRO A 38 -20.66 1.95 -6.61
CA PRO A 38 -19.78 2.97 -7.14
C PRO A 38 -19.09 3.69 -5.97
N ASN A 39 -17.81 3.38 -5.79
CA ASN A 39 -16.90 4.04 -4.86
C ASN A 39 -17.22 3.83 -3.37
N ASP A 40 -17.53 2.59 -2.93
CA ASP A 40 -17.50 2.21 -1.51
C ASP A 40 -16.04 2.23 -1.01
N ARG A 41 -15.56 3.44 -0.74
CA ARG A 41 -14.25 3.71 -0.17
C ARG A 41 -14.23 3.10 1.23
N PHE A 42 -13.34 2.13 1.45
CA PHE A 42 -13.04 1.70 2.81
C PHE A 42 -12.52 2.91 3.60
N PRO A 43 -13.21 3.36 4.66
CA PRO A 43 -12.87 4.60 5.38
C PRO A 43 -11.66 4.42 6.31
N LEU A 44 -11.11 3.22 6.37
CA LEU A 44 -9.98 2.85 7.21
C LEU A 44 -8.68 3.23 6.52
N VAL A 45 -7.83 3.94 7.25
CA VAL A 45 -6.49 4.29 6.78
C VAL A 45 -5.54 3.12 7.08
N PRO A 46 -4.76 2.67 6.09
CA PRO A 46 -3.78 1.60 6.28
C PRO A 46 -2.58 2.06 7.12
N LEU A 47 -1.96 1.13 7.84
CA LEU A 47 -0.84 1.41 8.75
C LEU A 47 0.34 2.07 8.02
N GLU A 48 0.57 1.69 6.77
CA GLU A 48 1.65 2.23 5.94
C GLU A 48 1.56 3.74 5.82
N VAL A 49 0.35 4.29 5.67
CA VAL A 49 0.13 5.73 5.64
C VAL A 49 0.41 6.32 7.02
N LEU A 50 -0.08 5.70 8.09
CA LEU A 50 0.14 6.23 9.44
C LEU A 50 1.63 6.31 9.81
N ILE A 51 2.43 5.30 9.42
CA ILE A 51 3.88 5.29 9.68
C ILE A 51 4.62 6.27 8.76
N SER A 52 4.28 6.31 7.47
CA SER A 52 5.00 7.15 6.50
C SER A 52 4.76 8.65 6.71
N PHE A 53 3.63 8.99 7.33
CA PHE A 53 3.23 10.37 7.63
C PHE A 53 3.16 10.63 9.12
N ASN A 54 3.94 9.89 9.92
CA ASN A 54 3.96 10.00 11.38
C ASN A 54 4.18 11.45 11.86
N GLU A 55 5.15 12.15 11.27
CA GLU A 55 5.47 13.54 11.60
C GLU A 55 4.31 14.48 11.26
N THR A 56 3.73 14.33 10.07
CA THR A 56 2.56 15.10 9.58
C THR A 56 1.31 14.87 10.42
N LEU A 57 1.16 13.65 10.94
CA LEU A 57 0.04 13.24 11.79
C LEU A 57 0.29 13.51 13.26
N GLU A 58 1.47 14.01 13.64
CA GLU A 58 1.87 14.28 15.02
C GLU A 58 1.55 13.10 15.96
N ILE A 59 1.80 11.87 15.49
CA ILE A 59 1.50 10.67 16.29
C ILE A 59 2.52 10.62 17.44
N SER A 60 2.01 10.59 18.66
CA SER A 60 2.85 10.55 19.85
C SER A 60 3.64 9.25 19.95
N GLU A 61 4.78 9.29 20.64
CA GLU A 61 5.58 8.09 20.93
C GLU A 61 4.75 7.00 21.62
N GLN A 62 3.87 7.40 22.54
CA GLN A 62 2.97 6.48 23.23
C GLN A 62 1.97 5.79 22.26
N GLN A 63 1.44 6.52 21.27
CA GLN A 63 0.58 5.92 20.24
C GLN A 63 1.39 4.96 19.35
N LEU A 64 2.62 5.33 18.97
CA LEU A 64 3.50 4.47 18.18
C LEU A 64 3.84 3.17 18.92
N ASP A 65 4.10 3.21 20.22
CA ASP A 65 4.36 2.01 21.01
C ASP A 65 3.14 1.10 21.08
N LYS A 66 1.94 1.66 21.30
CA LYS A 66 0.69 0.91 21.22
C LYS A 66 0.52 0.25 19.85
N PHE A 67 0.85 0.96 18.76
CA PHE A 67 0.79 0.40 17.41
C PHE A 67 1.75 -0.78 17.23
N ARG A 68 3.01 -0.62 17.67
CA ARG A 68 4.03 -1.66 17.59
C ARG A 68 3.60 -2.92 18.34
N ASP A 69 3.09 -2.76 19.56
CA ASP A 69 2.66 -3.89 20.41
C ASP A 69 1.47 -4.64 19.80
N HIS A 70 0.45 -3.90 19.36
CA HIS A 70 -0.72 -4.50 18.72
C HIS A 70 -0.34 -5.25 17.43
N MET A 71 0.56 -4.66 16.63
CA MET A 71 1.04 -5.28 15.41
C MET A 71 1.91 -6.51 15.67
N ALA A 72 2.75 -6.49 16.71
CA ALA A 72 3.55 -7.64 17.08
C ALA A 72 2.67 -8.82 17.49
N LYS A 73 1.58 -8.55 18.23
CA LYS A 73 0.58 -9.56 18.60
C LYS A 73 -0.15 -10.11 17.37
N ASN A 74 -0.74 -9.23 16.54
CA ASN A 74 -1.47 -9.66 15.35
C ASN A 74 -0.58 -10.39 14.34
N ARG A 75 0.71 -10.04 14.24
CA ARG A 75 1.67 -10.74 13.37
C ARG A 75 1.80 -12.21 13.74
N ARG A 76 1.93 -12.53 15.03
CA ARG A 76 2.05 -13.92 15.50
C ARG A 76 0.78 -14.72 15.18
N GLU A 77 -0.38 -14.15 15.47
CA GLU A 77 -1.67 -14.80 15.21
C GLU A 77 -1.89 -15.00 13.70
N LEU A 78 -1.60 -13.98 12.89
CA LEU A 78 -1.70 -14.05 11.44
C LEU A 78 -0.74 -15.10 10.86
N GLN A 79 0.47 -15.25 11.39
CA GLN A 79 1.39 -16.31 10.98
C GLN A 79 0.80 -17.70 11.23
N GLN A 80 0.21 -17.92 12.40
CA GLN A 80 -0.44 -19.19 12.74
C GLN A 80 -1.65 -19.47 11.83
N LEU A 81 -2.52 -18.48 11.61
CA LEU A 81 -3.67 -18.62 10.71
C LEU A 81 -3.24 -18.93 9.27
N ASN A 82 -2.20 -18.26 8.75
CA ASN A 82 -1.67 -18.56 7.41
C ASN A 82 -1.03 -19.95 7.31
N GLN A 83 -0.42 -20.46 8.39
CA GLN A 83 0.06 -21.85 8.43
C GLN A 83 -1.10 -22.84 8.36
N ARG A 84 -2.16 -22.60 9.13
CA ARG A 84 -3.38 -23.42 9.10
C ARG A 84 -4.04 -23.38 7.73
N LEU A 85 -4.26 -22.20 7.16
CA LEU A 85 -4.81 -22.05 5.80
C LEU A 85 -4.01 -22.85 4.77
N ARG A 86 -2.68 -22.77 4.79
CA ARG A 86 -1.82 -23.58 3.90
C ARG A 86 -1.95 -25.09 4.13
N SER A 87 -2.19 -25.52 5.37
CA SER A 87 -2.46 -26.93 5.67
C SER A 87 -3.82 -27.36 5.09
N GLU A 88 -4.87 -26.58 5.31
CA GLU A 88 -6.21 -26.87 4.80
C GLU A 88 -6.27 -26.84 3.26
N MET A 89 -5.51 -25.94 2.62
CA MET A 89 -5.39 -25.89 1.16
C MET A 89 -4.66 -27.11 0.58
N ARG A 90 -3.65 -27.65 1.27
CA ARG A 90 -2.99 -28.90 0.87
C ARG A 90 -3.95 -30.09 0.99
N ALA A 91 -4.65 -30.20 2.11
CA ALA A 91 -5.66 -31.25 2.28
C ALA A 91 -6.79 -31.15 1.24
N MET A 92 -7.18 -29.93 0.85
CA MET A 92 -8.12 -29.72 -0.26
C MET A 92 -7.56 -30.26 -1.58
N HIS A 93 -6.31 -29.93 -1.91
CA HIS A 93 -5.65 -30.42 -3.10
C HIS A 93 -5.62 -31.96 -3.15
N ASP A 94 -5.31 -32.61 -2.04
CA ASP A 94 -5.28 -34.07 -1.93
C ASP A 94 -6.67 -34.70 -2.21
N ILE A 95 -7.74 -34.13 -1.63
CA ILE A 95 -9.12 -34.61 -1.86
C ILE A 95 -9.53 -34.44 -3.32
N LEU A 96 -9.23 -33.29 -3.93
CA LEU A 96 -9.60 -33.00 -5.31
C LEU A 96 -8.76 -33.77 -6.34
N SER A 97 -7.60 -34.29 -5.94
CA SER A 97 -6.73 -35.12 -6.78
C SER A 97 -7.08 -36.61 -6.71
N ALA A 98 -8.00 -37.02 -5.83
CA ALA A 98 -8.46 -38.39 -5.73
C ALA A 98 -9.34 -38.80 -6.93
N ASN A 99 -9.37 -40.09 -7.26
CA ASN A 99 -10.28 -40.65 -8.26
C ASN A 99 -10.94 -41.93 -7.71
N PRO A 100 -12.27 -41.94 -7.49
CA PRO A 100 -13.20 -40.83 -7.68
C PRO A 100 -13.05 -39.73 -6.61
N ILE A 101 -13.46 -38.49 -6.93
CA ILE A 101 -13.50 -37.38 -5.97
C ILE A 101 -14.67 -37.58 -5.00
N ASP A 102 -14.40 -37.55 -3.69
CA ASP A 102 -15.45 -37.49 -2.66
C ASP A 102 -15.97 -36.04 -2.52
N ALA A 103 -17.11 -35.75 -3.14
CA ALA A 103 -17.75 -34.44 -3.10
C ALA A 103 -18.11 -33.98 -1.67
N LYS A 104 -18.47 -34.90 -0.77
CA LYS A 104 -18.82 -34.56 0.62
C LYS A 104 -17.57 -34.21 1.43
N ALA A 105 -16.45 -34.90 1.19
CA ALA A 105 -15.16 -34.52 1.75
C ALA A 105 -14.69 -33.16 1.22
N ALA A 106 -14.78 -32.94 -0.10
CA ALA A 106 -14.39 -31.67 -0.72
C ALA A 106 -15.17 -30.48 -0.15
N ARG A 107 -16.50 -30.61 -0.01
CA ARG A 107 -17.32 -29.54 0.57
C ARG A 107 -16.92 -29.21 2.01
N ARG A 108 -16.76 -30.23 2.86
CA ARG A 108 -16.32 -30.02 4.25
C ARG A 108 -14.95 -29.36 4.33
N GLN A 109 -14.04 -29.72 3.43
CA GLN A 109 -12.72 -29.11 3.38
C GLN A 109 -12.78 -27.66 2.91
N LEU A 110 -13.70 -27.32 1.99
CA LEU A 110 -13.90 -25.94 1.53
C LEU A 110 -14.38 -25.06 2.69
N ASP A 111 -15.34 -25.55 3.48
CA ASP A 111 -15.86 -24.81 4.62
C ASP A 111 -14.75 -24.46 5.63
N LYS A 112 -13.78 -25.37 5.85
CA LYS A 112 -12.60 -25.08 6.68
C LYS A 112 -11.68 -24.02 6.09
N VAL A 113 -11.40 -24.08 4.79
CA VAL A 113 -10.59 -23.06 4.09
C VAL A 113 -11.24 -21.68 4.24
N LEU A 114 -12.54 -21.58 3.94
CA LEU A 114 -13.30 -20.34 4.06
C LEU A 114 -13.31 -19.81 5.50
N GLN A 115 -13.42 -20.70 6.50
CA GLN A 115 -13.33 -20.33 7.90
C GLN A 115 -11.96 -19.71 8.25
N GLN A 116 -10.84 -20.32 7.80
CA GLN A 116 -9.51 -19.77 8.05
C GLN A 116 -9.31 -18.42 7.35
N GLU A 117 -9.80 -18.26 6.12
CA GLU A 117 -9.76 -16.98 5.41
C GLU A 117 -10.58 -15.91 6.13
N ALA A 118 -11.77 -16.25 6.63
CA ALA A 118 -12.62 -15.34 7.38
C ALA A 118 -11.90 -14.84 8.64
N GLN A 119 -11.23 -15.72 9.39
CA GLN A 119 -10.45 -15.35 10.57
C GLN A 119 -9.29 -14.40 10.22
N ILE A 120 -8.56 -14.68 9.12
CA ILE A 120 -7.49 -13.80 8.64
C ILE A 120 -8.02 -12.42 8.30
N LYS A 121 -9.15 -12.35 7.57
CA LYS A 121 -9.79 -11.10 7.17
C LYS A 121 -10.29 -10.32 8.39
N GLN A 122 -10.94 -11.00 9.34
CA GLN A 122 -11.39 -10.40 10.60
C GLN A 122 -10.23 -9.82 11.40
N LEU A 123 -9.11 -10.54 11.53
CA LEU A 123 -7.93 -10.05 12.23
C LEU A 123 -7.35 -8.80 11.56
N ARG A 124 -7.25 -8.79 10.22
CA ARG A 124 -6.76 -7.63 9.46
C ARG A 124 -7.66 -6.41 9.61
N VAL A 125 -8.96 -6.58 9.39
CA VAL A 125 -9.94 -5.48 9.50
C VAL A 125 -10.03 -5.00 10.93
N GLY A 126 -10.10 -5.90 11.91
CA GLY A 126 -10.10 -5.57 13.34
C GLY A 126 -8.86 -4.79 13.75
N GLY A 127 -7.68 -5.17 13.25
CA GLY A 127 -6.44 -4.42 13.45
C GLY A 127 -6.49 -3.01 12.87
N LEU A 128 -7.01 -2.83 11.66
CA LEU A 128 -7.18 -1.51 11.05
C LEU A 128 -8.18 -0.64 11.81
N VAL A 129 -9.33 -1.19 12.21
CA VAL A 129 -10.31 -0.49 13.04
C VAL A 129 -9.68 -0.06 14.36
N TRP A 130 -8.96 -0.97 15.03
CA TRP A 130 -8.28 -0.66 16.28
C TRP A 130 -7.26 0.47 16.13
N LEU A 131 -6.43 0.43 15.08
CA LEU A 131 -5.44 1.48 14.77
C LEU A 131 -6.12 2.84 14.56
N ASN A 132 -7.15 2.89 13.71
CA ASN A 132 -7.86 4.14 13.40
C ASN A 132 -8.55 4.73 14.64
N ASN A 133 -8.98 3.88 15.58
CA ASN A 133 -9.57 4.33 16.86
C ASN A 133 -8.55 4.89 17.87
N GLN A 134 -7.24 4.76 17.63
CA GLN A 134 -6.22 5.40 18.46
C GLN A 134 -5.88 6.82 17.99
N LEU A 135 -6.35 7.22 16.82
CA LEU A 135 -6.12 8.55 16.27
C LEU A 135 -7.17 9.53 16.80
N THR A 136 -6.79 10.79 16.96
CA THR A 136 -7.77 11.87 17.19
C THR A 136 -8.61 12.08 15.93
N ALA A 137 -9.74 12.79 16.06
CA ALA A 137 -10.59 13.11 14.91
C ALA A 137 -9.83 13.92 13.83
N GLU A 138 -8.96 14.84 14.25
CA GLU A 138 -8.11 15.63 13.36
C GLU A 138 -7.05 14.77 12.67
N GLN A 139 -6.34 13.92 13.42
CA GLN A 139 -5.37 12.96 12.87
C GLN A 139 -6.02 12.04 11.83
N LEU A 140 -7.21 11.50 12.12
CA LEU A 140 -7.91 10.62 11.21
C LEU A 140 -8.37 11.35 9.93
N ALA A 141 -8.82 12.60 10.04
CA ALA A 141 -9.18 13.41 8.87
C ALA A 141 -7.96 13.65 7.97
N THR A 142 -6.84 14.09 8.54
CA THR A 142 -5.58 14.30 7.81
C THR A 142 -5.08 13.00 7.18
N ALA A 143 -5.10 11.89 7.93
CA ALA A 143 -4.66 10.59 7.47
C ALA A 143 -5.49 10.08 6.28
N ARG A 144 -6.80 10.35 6.24
CA ARG A 144 -7.68 10.03 5.11
C ARG A 144 -7.31 10.82 3.87
N THR A 145 -7.08 12.12 4.00
CA THR A 145 -6.64 12.96 2.87
C THR A 145 -5.30 12.48 2.30
N LEU A 146 -4.34 12.17 3.17
CA LEU A 146 -3.03 11.64 2.77
C LEU A 146 -3.17 10.27 2.08
N HIS A 147 -4.01 9.39 2.61
CA HIS A 147 -4.29 8.09 2.00
C HIS A 147 -4.92 8.23 0.60
N GLU A 148 -5.86 9.16 0.42
CA GLU A 148 -6.43 9.47 -0.90
C GLU A 148 -5.34 10.00 -1.85
N ASP A 149 -4.46 10.88 -1.39
CA ASP A 149 -3.35 11.42 -2.17
C ASP A 149 -2.38 10.34 -2.66
N VAL A 150 -2.05 9.38 -1.80
CA VAL A 150 -1.19 8.23 -2.11
C VAL A 150 -1.91 7.29 -3.08
N ARG A 151 -3.15 6.91 -2.76
CA ARG A 151 -3.94 5.96 -3.56
C ARG A 151 -4.21 6.47 -4.97
N ASP A 152 -4.58 7.74 -5.10
CA ASP A 152 -4.88 8.36 -6.39
C ASP A 152 -3.59 8.62 -7.21
N GLY A 153 -2.40 8.36 -6.63
CA GLY A 153 -1.11 8.62 -7.24
C GLY A 153 -0.84 10.11 -7.45
N ARG A 154 -1.55 11.00 -6.75
CA ARG A 154 -1.37 12.46 -6.87
C ARG A 154 0.05 12.85 -6.48
N VAL A 155 0.56 12.29 -5.38
CA VAL A 155 1.95 12.48 -4.93
C VAL A 155 2.94 12.08 -6.02
N GLN A 156 2.77 10.89 -6.60
CA GLN A 156 3.67 10.40 -7.66
C GLN A 156 3.61 11.25 -8.92
N ARG A 157 2.42 11.73 -9.31
CA ARG A 157 2.25 12.68 -10.44
C ARG A 157 2.94 14.01 -10.16
N ARG A 158 2.80 14.57 -8.96
CA ARG A 158 3.47 15.82 -8.54
C ARG A 158 4.99 15.66 -8.59
N MET A 159 5.54 14.60 -7.98
CA MET A 159 6.97 14.34 -7.99
C MET A 159 7.53 14.14 -9.39
N ARG A 160 6.89 13.34 -10.25
CA ARG A 160 7.31 13.18 -11.66
C ARG A 160 7.32 14.51 -12.41
N SER A 161 6.34 15.38 -12.15
CA SER A 161 6.31 16.73 -12.72
C SER A 161 7.49 17.59 -12.25
N MET A 162 7.79 17.57 -10.95
CA MET A 162 8.93 18.31 -10.37
C MET A 162 10.27 17.81 -10.90
N VAL A 163 10.50 16.50 -10.95
CA VAL A 163 11.73 15.92 -11.51
C VAL A 163 11.94 16.36 -12.96
N ARG A 164 10.90 16.36 -13.79
CA ARG A 164 10.98 16.87 -15.17
C ARG A 164 11.31 18.36 -15.24
N ARG A 165 10.81 19.17 -14.30
CA ARG A 165 11.15 20.61 -14.21
C ARG A 165 12.61 20.79 -13.80
N VAL A 166 13.08 20.07 -12.77
CA VAL A 166 14.50 20.09 -12.34
C VAL A 166 15.42 19.70 -13.49
N GLN A 167 15.11 18.62 -14.21
CA GLN A 167 15.91 18.16 -15.35
C GLN A 167 15.99 19.20 -16.47
N ARG A 168 14.87 19.87 -16.79
CA ARG A 168 14.84 20.94 -17.79
C ARG A 168 15.67 22.14 -17.36
N ALA A 169 15.52 22.58 -16.11
CA ALA A 169 16.27 23.70 -15.57
C ALA A 169 17.78 23.39 -15.51
N ALA A 170 18.16 22.19 -15.06
CA ALA A 170 19.56 21.76 -15.02
C ALA A 170 20.22 21.70 -16.41
N ARG A 171 19.47 21.28 -17.45
CA ARG A 171 19.94 21.34 -18.84
C ARG A 171 20.14 22.78 -19.29
N ALA A 172 19.17 23.65 -19.04
CA ALA A 172 19.30 25.07 -19.38
C ALA A 172 20.49 25.74 -18.68
N MET A 173 20.80 25.37 -17.44
CA MET A 173 22.02 25.83 -16.75
C MET A 173 23.29 25.37 -17.47
N ALA A 174 23.36 24.09 -17.86
CA ALA A 174 24.50 23.54 -18.58
C ALA A 174 24.70 24.24 -19.94
N ASP A 175 23.61 24.52 -20.66
CA ASP A 175 23.63 25.24 -21.94
C ASP A 175 24.14 26.69 -21.79
N ARG A 176 23.95 27.30 -20.60
CA ARG A 176 24.51 28.61 -20.25
C ARG A 176 25.97 28.56 -19.79
N GLY A 177 26.60 27.39 -19.78
CA GLY A 177 27.98 27.18 -19.32
C GLY A 177 28.12 27.00 -17.80
N THR A 178 27.02 26.91 -17.05
CA THR A 178 27.04 26.66 -15.60
C THR A 178 26.79 25.17 -15.33
N PRO A 179 27.81 24.40 -14.90
CA PRO A 179 27.65 22.96 -14.70
C PRO A 179 26.72 22.65 -13.51
N PRO A 180 25.70 21.77 -13.65
CA PRO A 180 24.69 21.52 -12.63
C PRO A 180 25.17 20.54 -11.53
N VAL A 181 26.37 20.75 -10.99
CA VAL A 181 27.00 19.84 -10.02
C VAL A 181 26.17 19.73 -8.73
N GLU A 182 25.73 20.86 -8.19
CA GLU A 182 24.94 20.90 -6.96
C GLU A 182 23.54 20.28 -7.16
N VAL A 183 22.94 20.47 -8.34
CA VAL A 183 21.66 19.84 -8.69
C VAL A 183 21.82 18.33 -8.72
N LYS A 184 22.88 17.81 -9.35
CA LYS A 184 23.17 16.38 -9.40
C LYS A 184 23.36 15.79 -8.00
N ARG A 185 24.13 16.46 -7.14
CA ARG A 185 24.36 16.05 -5.75
C ARG A 185 23.04 15.95 -4.97
N ARG A 186 22.19 16.98 -5.02
CA ARG A 186 20.89 16.98 -4.34
C ARG A 186 19.89 15.98 -4.94
N MET A 187 19.96 15.71 -6.24
CA MET A 187 19.14 14.66 -6.85
C MET A 187 19.50 13.26 -6.33
N GLN A 188 20.76 13.00 -5.99
CA GLN A 188 21.16 11.75 -5.33
C GLN A 188 20.57 11.64 -3.92
N GLU A 189 20.48 12.76 -3.19
CA GLU A 189 19.80 12.80 -1.88
C GLU A 189 18.30 12.51 -2.02
N VAL A 190 17.64 13.07 -3.05
CA VAL A 190 16.23 12.77 -3.36
C VAL A 190 16.04 11.27 -3.63
N GLU A 191 16.93 10.65 -4.40
CA GLU A 191 16.89 9.22 -4.69
C GLU A 191 17.03 8.38 -3.41
N ALA A 192 17.99 8.72 -2.54
CA ALA A 192 18.15 8.06 -1.25
C ALA A 192 16.92 8.20 -0.34
N LEU A 193 16.24 9.35 -0.36
CA LEU A 193 14.99 9.57 0.38
C LEU A 193 13.85 8.72 -0.16
N ILE A 194 13.73 8.59 -1.49
CA ILE A 194 12.74 7.73 -2.13
C ILE A 194 12.99 6.25 -1.77
N ASP A 195 14.24 5.81 -1.84
CA ASP A 195 14.64 4.45 -1.47
C ASP A 195 14.36 4.14 0.01
N ALA A 196 14.44 5.16 0.87
CA ALA A 196 14.10 5.07 2.28
C ALA A 196 12.58 5.20 2.56
N GLY A 197 11.74 5.41 1.54
CA GLY A 197 10.29 5.63 1.69
C GLY A 197 9.91 7.00 2.27
N LYS A 198 10.86 7.93 2.39
CA LYS A 198 10.66 9.29 2.91
C LYS A 198 10.14 10.23 1.82
N VAL A 199 8.92 9.96 1.36
CA VAL A 199 8.33 10.62 0.19
C VAL A 199 8.13 12.13 0.38
N GLU A 200 7.73 12.57 1.59
CA GLU A 200 7.57 14.00 1.88
C GLU A 200 8.90 14.76 1.88
N GLU A 201 9.94 14.20 2.51
CA GLU A 201 11.29 14.77 2.51
C GLU A 201 11.83 14.87 1.08
N ALA A 202 11.60 13.83 0.26
CA ALA A 202 11.98 13.83 -1.15
C ALA A 202 11.25 14.93 -1.94
N GLU A 203 9.94 15.10 -1.73
CA GLU A 203 9.16 16.17 -2.36
C GLU A 203 9.65 17.56 -1.92
N ALA A 204 9.91 17.75 -0.63
CA ALA A 204 10.43 19.00 -0.07
C ALA A 204 11.83 19.33 -0.64
N MET A 205 12.69 18.32 -0.80
CA MET A 205 14.01 18.47 -1.39
C MET A 205 13.92 18.86 -2.87
N LEU A 206 13.00 18.26 -3.65
CA LEU A 206 12.73 18.65 -5.03
C LEU A 206 12.28 20.12 -5.13
N ARG A 207 11.43 20.60 -4.23
CA ARG A 207 11.03 22.03 -4.18
C ARG A 207 12.22 22.95 -3.92
N LYS A 208 13.10 22.58 -2.97
CA LYS A 208 14.34 23.33 -2.69
C LYS A 208 15.28 23.36 -3.90
N ILE A 209 15.42 22.25 -4.62
CA ILE A 209 16.21 22.20 -5.87
C ILE A 209 15.61 23.13 -6.92
N LEU A 210 14.28 23.08 -7.12
CA LEU A 210 13.58 23.95 -8.07
C LEU A 210 13.80 25.43 -7.77
N SER A 211 13.65 25.83 -6.50
CA SER A 211 13.92 27.21 -6.09
C SER A 211 15.37 27.63 -6.35
N TYR A 212 16.34 26.72 -6.16
CA TYR A 212 17.74 27.01 -6.45
C TYR A 212 18.01 27.23 -7.94
N VAL A 213 17.47 26.37 -8.81
CA VAL A 213 17.74 26.44 -10.27
C VAL A 213 16.92 27.51 -10.98
N GLU A 214 15.78 27.92 -10.44
CA GLU A 214 14.95 28.99 -11.02
C GLU A 214 15.48 30.39 -10.67
N ASN A 215 16.35 30.51 -9.64
CA ASN A 215 16.96 31.76 -9.18
C ASN A 215 18.37 32.01 -9.76
N GLN A 216 18.80 31.24 -10.78
CA GLN A 216 20.12 31.35 -11.45
C GLN A 216 19.94 31.76 -12.93
#